data_AF-A0A6L6BPM5-F1
#
_entry.id   AF-A0A6L6BPM5-F1
#
_cell.length_a   1.000
_cell.length_b   1.000
_cell.length_c   1.000
_cell.angle_alpha   90.00
_cell.angle_beta   90.00
_cell.angle_gamma   90.00
#
_symmetry.space_group_name_H-M   'P 1'
#
loop_
_entity.id
_entity.type
_entity.pdbx_description
1 polymer ?
#
loop_
_entity_poly.entity_id
_entity_poly.type
_entity_poly.pdbx_seq_one_letter_code
_entity_poly.pdbx_strand_id
1 'polypeptide(L)' 'MESTLIDCGTCVMHETAVCADCVVTFLYRDEEPDSGSDSQTGAIVFDIAEIRAMRALAEAGLVPTLRHRESG' A
#
# COMPACT_ATOMS: atom_id res chain seq x y z
N MET A 1 16.70 9.83 -3.76
CA MET A 1 15.37 9.35 -3.36
C MET A 1 15.16 8.08 -4.15
N GLU A 2 15.34 6.92 -3.53
CA GLU A 2 15.14 5.65 -4.23
C GLU A 2 13.63 5.40 -4.26
N SER A 3 13.06 5.42 -5.47
CA SER A 3 11.67 5.05 -5.68
C SER A 3 11.57 3.53 -5.69
N THR A 4 10.80 2.94 -4.79
CA THR A 4 10.45 1.53 -4.84
C THR A 4 9.20 1.37 -5.69
N LEU A 5 9.33 0.65 -6.81
CA LEU A 5 8.18 0.21 -7.60
C LEU A 5 7.59 -1.05 -6.95
N ILE A 6 6.28 -1.06 -6.72
CA ILE A 6 5.55 -2.24 -6.25
C ILE A 6 4.70 -2.74 -7.40
N ASP A 7 5.11 -3.84 -8.03
CA ASP A 7 4.29 -4.56 -9.00
C ASP A 7 3.58 -5.72 -8.28
N CYS A 8 2.25 -5.64 -8.16
CA CYS A 8 1.46 -6.70 -7.53
C CYS A 8 1.39 -7.97 -8.38
N GLY A 9 1.55 -7.86 -9.71
CA GLY A 9 1.52 -9.01 -10.63
C GLY A 9 2.74 -9.93 -10.49
N THR A 10 3.86 -9.39 -10.00
CA THR A 10 5.08 -10.16 -9.70
C THR A 10 5.21 -10.55 -8.22
N CYS A 11 4.21 -10.25 -7.39
CA CYS A 11 4.29 -10.55 -5.96
C CYS A 11 4.10 -12.04 -5.69
N VAL A 12 4.94 -12.65 -4.85
CA VAL A 12 4.78 -14.07 -4.41
C VAL A 12 3.44 -14.37 -3.73
N MET A 13 2.73 -13.34 -3.24
CA MET A 13 1.43 -13.45 -2.60
C MET A 13 0.25 -13.24 -3.56
N HIS A 14 0.53 -12.96 -4.84
CA HIS A 14 -0.49 -12.71 -5.86
C HIS A 14 -1.56 -13.81 -5.85
N GLU A 15 -2.84 -13.41 -5.96
CA GLU A 15 -4.02 -14.30 -5.93
C GLU A 15 -4.22 -15.14 -4.66
N THR A 16 -3.45 -14.91 -3.60
CA THR A 16 -3.70 -15.54 -2.29
C THR A 16 -4.64 -14.69 -1.42
N ALA A 17 -5.16 -15.27 -0.35
CA ALA A 17 -5.95 -14.52 0.64
C ALA A 17 -5.18 -13.33 1.27
N VAL A 18 -3.83 -13.36 1.24
CA VAL A 18 -3.00 -12.24 1.71
C VAL A 18 -3.15 -11.00 0.82
N CYS A 19 -3.39 -11.18 -0.49
CA CYS A 19 -3.63 -10.05 -1.38
C CYS A 19 -4.90 -9.29 -1.02
N ALA A 20 -5.97 -9.99 -0.61
CA ALA A 20 -7.23 -9.35 -0.23
C ALA A 20 -7.09 -8.47 1.04
N ASP A 21 -6.13 -8.80 1.91
CA ASP A 21 -5.80 -8.05 3.13
C ASP A 21 -4.57 -7.12 2.94
N CYS A 22 -4.08 -6.98 1.71
CA CYS A 22 -2.93 -6.12 1.43
C CYS A 22 -3.35 -4.65 1.40
N VAL A 23 -2.54 -3.77 1.99
CA VAL A 23 -2.79 -2.31 1.95
C VAL A 23 -3.00 -1.81 0.52
N VAL A 24 -2.27 -2.35 -0.47
CA VAL A 24 -2.34 -1.92 -1.87
C VAL A 24 -3.75 -2.10 -2.45
N THR A 25 -4.49 -3.13 -2.03
CA THR A 25 -5.89 -3.35 -2.44
C THR A 25 -6.82 -2.22 -1.98
N PHE A 26 -6.50 -1.59 -0.86
CA PHE A 26 -7.26 -0.44 -0.36
C PHE A 26 -6.81 0.88 -1.00
N LEU A 27 -5.52 0.99 -1.34
CA LEU A 27 -4.98 2.18 -2.01
C LEU A 27 -5.41 2.29 -3.48
N TYR A 28 -5.63 1.15 -4.15
CA TYR A 28 -6.05 1.06 -5.55
C TYR A 28 -7.56 0.82 -5.72
N ARG A 29 -8.36 0.94 -4.66
CA ARG A 29 -9.81 0.78 -4.79
C ARG A 29 -10.36 1.95 -5.59
N ASP A 30 -11.06 1.66 -6.69
CA ASP A 30 -11.86 2.65 -7.40
C ASP A 30 -12.88 3.24 -6.43
N GLU A 31 -12.80 4.55 -6.17
CA GLU A 31 -13.89 5.26 -5.51
C GLU A 31 -15.13 5.16 -6.39
N GLU A 32 -16.28 4.87 -5.80
CA GLU A 32 -17.56 4.78 -6.52
C GLU A 32 -17.80 6.07 -7.33
N PRO A 33 -18.22 5.98 -8.60
CA PRO A 33 -18.25 7.10 -9.55
C PRO A 33 -19.21 8.25 -9.20
N ASP A 34 -19.97 8.18 -8.09
CA ASP A 34 -20.96 9.18 -7.65
C ASP A 34 -20.45 10.11 -6.53
N SER A 35 -19.26 9.85 -5.97
CA SER A 35 -18.53 10.90 -5.26
C SER A 35 -17.88 11.78 -6.32
N GLY A 36 -18.43 12.97 -6.59
CA GLY A 36 -17.98 13.94 -7.61
C GLY A 36 -16.56 14.51 -7.44
N SER A 37 -15.60 13.64 -7.17
CA SER A 37 -14.16 13.83 -7.22
C SER A 37 -13.70 13.41 -8.60
N ASP A 38 -13.06 14.31 -9.34
CA ASP A 38 -12.37 14.00 -10.60
C ASP A 38 -11.56 12.71 -10.41
N SER A 39 -11.81 11.70 -11.25
CA SER A 39 -11.11 10.41 -11.23
C SER A 39 -9.60 10.64 -11.18
N GLN A 40 -9.03 10.55 -9.99
CA GLN A 40 -7.60 10.52 -9.79
C GLN A 40 -7.31 9.25 -9.00
N THR A 41 -6.57 8.34 -9.62
CA THR A 41 -5.58 7.56 -8.88
C THR A 41 -4.64 8.56 -8.19
N GLY A 42 -5.10 9.13 -7.08
CA GLY A 42 -4.48 10.26 -6.41
C GLY A 42 -3.20 9.82 -5.72
N ALA A 43 -2.18 10.67 -5.75
CA ALA A 43 -1.00 10.44 -4.94
C ALA A 43 -1.39 10.44 -3.46
N ILE A 44 -1.10 9.35 -2.76
CA ILE A 44 -1.27 9.28 -1.31
C ILE A 44 -0.06 9.97 -0.68
N VAL A 45 -0.31 11.08 0.00
CA VAL A 45 0.72 11.86 0.67
C VAL A 45 0.66 11.58 2.15
N PHE A 46 1.75 11.09 2.70
CA PHE A 46 1.95 10.99 4.15
C PHE A 46 2.79 12.17 4.62
N ASP A 47 2.39 12.78 5.74
CA ASP A 47 3.23 13.76 6.40
C ASP A 47 4.38 13.11 7.19
N ILE A 48 5.30 13.94 7.68
CA ILE A 48 6.48 13.47 8.41
C ILE A 48 6.09 12.81 9.75
N ALA A 49 5.04 13.29 10.42
CA ALA A 49 4.58 12.75 11.69
C ALA A 49 3.97 11.36 11.49
N GLU A 50 3.17 11.17 10.44
CA GLU A 50 2.56 9.90 10.04
C GLU A 50 3.65 8.87 9.71
N ILE A 51 4.65 9.23 8.90
CA ILE A 51 5.77 8.32 8.58
C ILE A 51 6.55 7.92 9.84
N ARG A 52 6.74 8.84 10.79
CA ARG A 52 7.40 8.52 12.06
C ARG A 52 6.55 7.59 12.92
N ALA A 53 5.24 7.81 12.98
CA ALA A 53 4.32 6.93 13.71
C ALA A 53 4.32 5.52 13.11
N MET A 54 4.22 5.39 11.78
CA MET A 54 4.29 4.09 11.11
C MET A 54 5.59 3.34 11.40
N ARG A 55 6.72 4.04 11.43
CA ARG A 55 8.02 3.44 11.81
C ARG A 55 8.03 2.96 13.26
N ALA A 56 7.58 3.79 14.20
CA ALA A 56 7.53 3.42 15.61
C ALA A 56 6.61 2.20 15.86
N LEU A 57 5.48 2.14 15.16
CA LEU A 57 4.58 0.99 15.23
C LEU A 57 5.22 -0.27 14.64
N ALA A 58 5.99 -0.16 13.56
CA ALA A 58 6.69 -1.29 12.95
C ALA A 58 7.79 -1.82 13.87
N GLU A 59 8.56 -0.93 14.50
CA GLU A 59 9.57 -1.27 15.51
C GLU A 59 8.97 -1.97 16.73
N ALA A 60 7.75 -1.58 17.13
CA ALA A 60 6.98 -2.24 18.19
C ALA A 60 6.28 -3.54 17.75
N GLY A 61 6.33 -3.91 16.47
CA GLY A 61 5.67 -5.10 15.92
C GLY A 61 4.14 -4.98 15.78
N LEU A 62 3.60 -3.77 15.83
CA LEU A 62 2.16 -3.49 15.74
C LEU A 62 1.66 -3.33 14.31
N VAL A 63 2.56 -3.04 13.37
CA VAL A 63 2.28 -3.01 11.94
C VAL A 63 3.36 -3.77 11.17
N PRO A 64 3.02 -4.40 10.04
CA PRO A 64 4.02 -5.06 9.21
C PRO A 64 4.93 -4.04 8.51
N THR A 65 6.20 -4.42 8.31
CA THR A 65 7.10 -3.74 7.36
C THR A 65 6.67 -4.03 5.91
N LEU A 66 7.37 -3.49 4.89
CA LEU A 66 7.12 -3.87 3.49
C LEU A 66 7.24 -5.40 3.34
N ARG A 67 6.14 -6.06 2.96
CA ARG A 67 6.05 -7.52 2.77
C ARG A 67 6.12 -7.96 1.30
N HIS A 68 6.14 -7.01 0.36
CA HIS A 68 6.25 -7.32 -1.06
C HIS A 68 7.58 -8.04 -1.34
N ARG A 69 7.49 -9.11 -2.13
CA ARG A 69 8.64 -9.86 -2.63
C ARG A 69 8.31 -10.29 -4.05
N GLU A 70 9.23 -10.03 -4.96
CA GLU A 70 9.13 -10.48 -6.34
C GLU A 70 9.23 -12.02 -6.41
N SER A 71 8.46 -12.61 -7.32
CA SER A 71 8.39 -14.05 -7.59
C SER A 71 9.43 -14.51 -8.61
N GLY A 72 10.67 -14.00 -8.50
CA GLY A 72 11.79 -14.40 -9.37
C GLY A 72 11.70 -13.97 -10.83
#